data_AF-A0A956BNQ3-F1
#
_entry.id   AF-A0A956BNQ3-F1
#
_cell.length_a   1.000
_cell.length_b   1.000
_cell.length_c   1.000
_cell.angle_alpha   90.00
_cell.angle_beta   90.00
_cell.angle_gamma   90.00
#
_symmetry.space_group_name_H-M   'P 1'
#
loop_
_entity.id
_entity.type
_entity.pdbx_description
1 polymer ?
#
loop_
_entity_poly.entity_id
_entity_poly.type
_entity_poly.pdbx_seq_one_letter_code
_entity_poly.pdbx_strand_id
1 'polypeptide(L)'
;MKEWWHEGRAMTSSEAEIRHSFVQAVFNVTDEGVERLIEERVRMGKHPSFQGTSVAVSRSIAGMLDFPVASRLGEIAVPTLIVYGTHDKMIPNPIFNGGRTKSVAESGRDAIPGAQLVMIPRAGHTVHHDAADAFNAAVRDFLSSSPSSL
;
A
#
# COMPACT_ATOMS: atom_id res chain seq x y z
N MET A 1 -14.74 -1.68 -14.25
CA MET A 1 -14.04 -1.46 -12.95
C MET A 1 -13.83 -2.79 -12.20
N LYS A 2 -14.90 -3.48 -11.77
CA LYS A 2 -14.82 -4.87 -11.24
C LYS A 2 -14.27 -5.88 -12.25
N GLU A 3 -14.39 -5.56 -13.55
CA GLU A 3 -13.78 -6.33 -14.64
C GLU A 3 -12.25 -6.35 -14.63
N TRP A 4 -11.58 -5.35 -14.03
CA TRP A 4 -10.11 -5.36 -13.98
C TRP A 4 -9.60 -6.20 -12.81
N TRP A 5 -10.24 -6.20 -11.65
CA TRP A 5 -9.83 -6.97 -10.46
C TRP A 5 -10.86 -8.04 -10.12
N HIS A 6 -10.93 -9.08 -10.94
CA HIS A 6 -11.80 -10.24 -10.74
C HIS A 6 -11.03 -11.44 -10.16
N GLU A 7 -11.74 -12.37 -9.55
CA GLU A 7 -11.18 -13.53 -8.81
C GLU A 7 -10.26 -14.43 -9.66
N GLY A 8 -10.36 -14.37 -10.98
CA GLY A 8 -9.51 -15.14 -11.91
C GLY A 8 -8.22 -14.43 -12.32
N ARG A 9 -8.11 -13.11 -12.17
CA ARG A 9 -7.00 -12.34 -12.77
C ARG A 9 -5.64 -12.74 -12.23
N ALA A 10 -5.51 -12.83 -10.91
CA ALA A 10 -4.21 -13.15 -10.31
C ALA A 10 -3.78 -14.59 -10.67
N MET A 11 -4.73 -15.48 -10.99
CA MET A 11 -4.46 -16.85 -11.43
C MET A 11 -3.86 -16.92 -12.84
N THR A 12 -4.21 -15.96 -13.70
CA THR A 12 -3.79 -15.96 -15.11
C THR A 12 -2.69 -14.95 -15.43
N SER A 13 -2.16 -14.25 -14.43
CA SER A 13 -1.09 -13.27 -14.63
C SER A 13 0.20 -13.99 -15.02
N SER A 14 0.78 -13.61 -16.15
CA SER A 14 2.09 -14.06 -16.59
C SER A 14 3.20 -13.55 -15.66
N GLU A 15 4.35 -14.22 -15.67
CA GLU A 15 5.53 -13.75 -14.93
C GLU A 15 5.96 -12.33 -15.34
N ALA A 16 5.88 -12.01 -16.64
CA ALA A 16 6.19 -10.68 -17.14
C ALA A 16 5.26 -9.60 -16.54
N GLU A 17 3.95 -9.89 -16.43
CA GLU A 17 3.00 -8.97 -15.81
C GLU A 17 3.22 -8.83 -14.30
N ILE A 18 3.54 -9.93 -13.61
CA ILE A 18 3.87 -9.91 -12.18
C ILE A 18 5.11 -9.02 -11.95
N ARG A 19 6.19 -9.26 -12.71
CA ARG A 19 7.43 -8.48 -12.66
C ARG A 19 7.17 -7.01 -12.94
N HIS A 20 6.44 -6.71 -14.00
CA HIS A 20 6.09 -5.34 -14.36
C HIS A 20 5.34 -4.64 -13.22
N SER A 21 4.31 -5.29 -12.66
CA SER A 21 3.54 -4.72 -11.54
C SER A 21 4.42 -4.46 -10.32
N PHE A 22 5.29 -5.40 -9.95
CA PHE A 22 6.14 -5.28 -8.77
C PHE A 22 7.13 -4.12 -8.91
N VAL A 23 7.84 -4.05 -10.03
CA VAL A 23 8.91 -3.05 -10.25
C VAL A 23 8.36 -1.68 -10.62
N GLN A 24 7.19 -1.61 -11.26
CA GLN A 24 6.65 -0.32 -11.69
C GLN A 24 5.74 0.33 -10.67
N ALA A 25 5.06 -0.43 -9.81
CA ALA A 25 4.03 0.12 -8.95
C ALA A 25 4.19 -0.21 -7.45
N VAL A 26 4.71 -1.39 -7.11
CA VAL A 26 4.77 -1.85 -5.72
C VAL A 26 6.08 -1.39 -5.05
N PHE A 27 7.22 -1.71 -5.66
CA PHE A 27 8.56 -1.42 -5.14
C PHE A 27 9.28 -0.43 -6.04
N ASN A 28 9.85 0.64 -5.46
CA ASN A 28 10.72 1.55 -6.20
C ASN A 28 12.20 1.16 -6.07
N VAL A 29 12.57 0.41 -5.03
CA VAL A 29 13.88 -0.22 -4.89
C VAL A 29 13.74 -1.70 -5.24
N THR A 30 14.41 -2.15 -6.30
CA THR A 30 14.44 -3.57 -6.67
C THR A 30 15.77 -4.16 -6.24
N ASP A 31 15.73 -5.01 -5.22
CA ASP A 31 16.88 -5.74 -4.69
C ASP A 31 16.65 -7.26 -4.78
N GLU A 32 17.60 -8.05 -4.27
CA GLU A 32 17.46 -9.52 -4.23
C GLU A 32 16.25 -10.00 -3.42
N GLY A 33 15.81 -9.22 -2.42
CA GLY A 33 14.62 -9.52 -1.64
C GLY A 33 13.36 -9.40 -2.47
N VAL A 34 13.23 -8.33 -3.26
CA VAL A 34 12.13 -8.13 -4.20
C VAL A 34 12.14 -9.20 -5.29
N GLU A 35 13.31 -9.57 -5.81
CA GLU A 35 13.42 -10.64 -6.80
C GLU A 35 12.90 -11.98 -6.23
N ARG A 36 13.31 -12.34 -5.00
CA ARG A 36 12.76 -13.53 -4.32
C ARG A 36 11.25 -13.46 -4.16
N LEU A 37 10.68 -12.29 -3.81
CA LEU A 37 9.22 -12.14 -3.70
C LEU A 37 8.50 -12.35 -5.04
N ILE A 38 9.11 -11.90 -6.14
CA ILE A 38 8.59 -12.12 -7.49
C ILE A 38 8.62 -13.61 -7.83
N GLU A 39 9.76 -14.26 -7.67
CA GLU A 39 9.93 -15.70 -7.93
C GLU A 39 8.92 -16.53 -7.13
N GLU A 40 8.76 -16.21 -5.84
CA GLU A 40 7.78 -16.83 -4.95
C GLU A 40 6.36 -16.60 -5.45
N ARG A 41 6.00 -15.38 -5.83
CA ARG A 41 4.68 -15.09 -6.39
C ARG A 41 4.41 -15.86 -7.69
N VAL A 42 5.41 -16.00 -8.57
CA VAL A 42 5.32 -16.79 -9.80
C VAL A 42 5.12 -18.27 -9.49
N ARG A 43 5.88 -18.82 -8.54
CA ARG A 43 5.76 -20.21 -8.09
C ARG A 43 4.39 -20.48 -7.46
N MET A 44 3.94 -19.60 -6.56
CA MET A 44 2.64 -19.68 -5.91
C MET A 44 1.50 -19.65 -6.91
N GLY A 45 1.60 -18.83 -7.96
CA GLY A 45 0.57 -18.72 -9.01
C GLY A 45 0.26 -20.05 -9.72
N LYS A 46 1.18 -21.02 -9.68
CA LYS A 46 1.01 -22.36 -10.26
C LYS A 46 0.39 -23.36 -9.30
N HIS A 47 0.27 -23.02 -8.02
CA HIS A 47 -0.26 -23.91 -6.99
C HIS A 47 -1.79 -23.74 -6.85
N PRO A 48 -2.59 -24.82 -6.75
CA PRO A 48 -4.05 -24.73 -6.64
C PRO A 48 -4.53 -23.83 -5.49
N SER A 49 -3.85 -23.86 -4.34
CA SER A 49 -4.21 -23.04 -3.17
C SER A 49 -4.12 -21.53 -3.41
N PHE A 50 -3.43 -21.07 -4.47
CA PHE A 50 -3.32 -19.65 -4.78
C PHE A 50 -4.67 -19.03 -5.21
N GLN A 51 -5.64 -19.86 -5.62
CA GLN A 51 -7.00 -19.40 -5.90
C GLN A 51 -7.62 -18.67 -4.70
N GLY A 52 -7.38 -19.15 -3.48
CA GLY A 52 -7.85 -18.48 -2.26
C GLY A 52 -7.31 -17.06 -2.13
N THR A 53 -6.02 -16.85 -2.43
CA THR A 53 -5.38 -15.53 -2.44
C THR A 53 -5.99 -14.62 -3.52
N SER A 54 -6.21 -15.14 -4.73
CA SER A 54 -6.80 -14.37 -5.82
C SER A 54 -8.22 -13.88 -5.48
N VAL A 55 -9.04 -14.76 -4.90
CA VAL A 55 -10.39 -14.43 -4.39
C VAL A 55 -10.32 -13.38 -3.29
N ALA A 56 -9.44 -13.58 -2.30
CA ALA A 56 -9.29 -12.65 -1.18
C ALA A 56 -8.89 -11.25 -1.65
N VAL A 57 -7.90 -11.13 -2.54
CA VAL A 57 -7.47 -9.83 -3.08
C VAL A 57 -8.60 -9.14 -3.85
N SER A 58 -9.27 -9.86 -4.75
CA SER A 58 -10.37 -9.29 -5.56
C SER A 58 -11.51 -8.77 -4.67
N ARG A 59 -11.92 -9.55 -3.66
CA ARG A 59 -12.99 -9.17 -2.74
C ARG A 59 -12.59 -8.04 -1.79
N SER A 60 -11.33 -8.00 -1.33
CA SER A 60 -10.82 -6.88 -0.52
C SER A 60 -10.83 -5.56 -1.29
N ILE A 61 -10.42 -5.57 -2.57
CA ILE A 61 -10.49 -4.38 -3.43
C ILE A 61 -11.95 -3.96 -3.65
N ALA A 62 -12.84 -4.91 -3.94
CA ALA A 62 -14.27 -4.61 -4.08
C ALA A 62 -14.85 -4.01 -2.79
N GLY A 63 -14.55 -4.57 -1.62
CA GLY A 63 -15.00 -4.05 -0.33
C GLY A 63 -14.48 -2.64 -0.05
N MET A 64 -13.20 -2.37 -0.32
CA MET A 64 -12.61 -1.04 -0.18
C MET A 64 -13.33 0.02 -1.04
N LEU A 65 -13.74 -0.35 -2.26
CA LEU A 65 -14.40 0.55 -3.21
C LEU A 65 -15.90 0.71 -2.92
N ASP A 66 -16.59 -0.37 -2.56
CA ASP A 66 -18.03 -0.37 -2.29
C ASP A 66 -18.34 0.25 -0.90
N PHE A 67 -17.39 0.23 0.03
CA PHE A 67 -17.55 0.74 1.41
C PHE A 67 -16.40 1.67 1.82
N PRO A 68 -16.25 2.85 1.19
CA PRO A 68 -15.21 3.80 1.55
C PRO A 68 -15.41 4.31 2.99
N VAL A 69 -14.34 4.33 3.78
CA VAL A 69 -14.37 4.74 5.20
C VAL A 69 -13.81 6.14 5.44
N ALA A 70 -13.55 6.92 4.38
CA ALA A 70 -12.92 8.24 4.48
C ALA A 70 -13.71 9.22 5.37
N SER A 71 -15.04 9.16 5.36
CA SER A 71 -15.90 9.99 6.22
C SER A 71 -15.80 9.67 7.71
N ARG A 72 -15.21 8.52 8.07
CA ARG A 72 -15.05 8.05 9.44
C ARG A 72 -13.67 8.33 10.02
N LEU A 73 -12.76 8.93 9.24
CA LEU A 73 -11.41 9.25 9.73
C LEU A 73 -11.42 10.17 10.96
N GLY A 74 -12.42 11.05 11.07
CA GLY A 74 -12.63 11.91 12.24
C GLY A 74 -13.02 11.17 13.52
N GLU A 75 -13.42 9.90 13.44
CA GLU A 75 -13.73 9.06 14.61
C GLU A 75 -12.45 8.54 15.31
N ILE A 76 -11.28 8.64 14.66
CA ILE A 76 -10.01 8.19 15.23
C ILE A 76 -9.58 9.18 16.32
N ALA A 77 -9.58 8.73 17.57
CA ALA A 77 -9.25 9.54 18.75
C ALA A 77 -7.87 9.23 19.36
N VAL A 78 -7.10 8.31 18.77
CA VAL A 78 -5.76 7.94 19.24
C VAL A 78 -4.67 8.64 18.42
N PRO A 79 -3.47 8.87 19.00
CA PRO A 79 -2.33 9.37 18.24
C PRO A 79 -2.14 8.55 16.96
N THR A 80 -1.97 9.23 15.82
CA THR A 80 -1.89 8.58 14.52
C THR A 80 -0.71 9.14 13.73
N LEU A 81 0.14 8.25 13.22
CA LEU A 81 1.17 8.55 12.24
C LEU A 81 0.73 8.04 10.86
N ILE A 82 0.81 8.91 9.87
CA ILE A 82 0.61 8.59 8.46
C ILE A 82 1.97 8.68 7.76
N VAL A 83 2.37 7.65 7.03
CA VAL A 83 3.63 7.64 6.28
C VAL A 83 3.36 7.28 4.82
N TYR A 84 3.85 8.11 3.91
CA TYR A 84 3.75 7.90 2.47
C TYR A 84 5.11 8.10 1.79
N GLY A 85 5.35 7.35 0.72
CA GLY A 85 6.44 7.63 -0.20
C GLY A 85 6.02 8.70 -1.21
N THR A 86 6.91 9.63 -1.57
CA THR A 86 6.55 10.69 -2.54
C THR A 86 6.37 10.19 -3.97
N HIS A 87 6.79 8.95 -4.25
CA HIS A 87 6.70 8.29 -5.56
C HIS A 87 5.78 7.06 -5.52
N ASP A 88 4.82 7.01 -4.58
CA ASP A 88 3.78 5.98 -4.58
C ASP A 88 2.95 6.11 -5.88
N LYS A 89 2.92 5.04 -6.68
CA LYS A 89 2.18 4.97 -7.94
C LYS A 89 0.87 4.19 -7.82
N MET A 90 0.60 3.63 -6.64
CA MET A 90 -0.60 2.88 -6.30
C MET A 90 -1.62 3.74 -5.57
N ILE A 91 -1.21 4.83 -4.92
CA ILE A 91 -2.10 5.75 -4.20
C ILE A 91 -1.84 7.22 -4.60
N PRO A 92 -2.83 7.93 -5.18
CA PRO A 92 -4.10 7.37 -5.67
C PRO A 92 -3.85 6.39 -6.82
N ASN A 93 -4.65 5.32 -6.88
CA ASN A 93 -4.50 4.33 -7.93
C ASN A 93 -5.02 4.91 -9.25
N PRO A 94 -4.20 5.01 -10.32
CA PRO A 94 -4.61 5.65 -11.57
C PRO A 94 -5.86 5.04 -12.24
N ILE A 95 -6.18 3.78 -11.93
CA ILE A 95 -7.36 3.07 -12.46
C ILE A 95 -8.65 3.52 -11.75
N PHE A 96 -8.58 3.89 -10.46
CA PHE A 96 -9.74 4.24 -9.65
C PHE A 96 -9.89 5.74 -9.48
N ASN A 97 -8.78 6.42 -9.21
CA ASN A 97 -8.72 7.80 -8.77
C ASN A 97 -7.55 8.50 -9.46
N GLY A 98 -7.78 9.68 -10.02
CA GLY A 98 -6.69 10.56 -10.44
C GLY A 98 -6.06 11.29 -9.25
N GLY A 99 -5.04 12.09 -9.52
CA GLY A 99 -4.46 13.01 -8.54
C GLY A 99 -3.02 12.71 -8.18
N ARG A 100 -2.58 13.25 -7.03
CA ARG A 100 -1.21 13.14 -6.54
C ARG A 100 -1.22 12.49 -5.18
N THR A 101 -0.27 11.59 -4.90
CA THR A 101 -0.11 10.93 -3.59
C THR A 101 -0.13 11.91 -2.44
N LYS A 102 0.57 13.04 -2.59
CA LYS A 102 0.63 14.11 -1.59
C LYS A 102 -0.77 14.61 -1.20
N SER A 103 -1.67 14.79 -2.16
CA SER A 103 -3.04 15.26 -1.90
C SER A 103 -3.85 14.25 -1.09
N VAL A 104 -3.69 12.94 -1.37
CA VAL A 104 -4.35 11.88 -0.58
C VAL A 104 -3.79 11.85 0.84
N ALA A 105 -2.47 11.93 0.98
CA ALA A 105 -1.80 11.91 2.28
C ALA A 105 -2.17 13.12 3.15
N GLU A 106 -2.20 14.32 2.57
CA GLU A 106 -2.64 15.55 3.26
C GLU A 106 -4.11 15.49 3.64
N SER A 107 -4.99 15.01 2.75
CA SER A 107 -6.41 14.80 3.07
C SER A 107 -6.62 13.83 4.22
N GLY A 108 -5.83 12.75 4.29
CA GLY A 108 -5.88 11.80 5.41
C GLY A 108 -5.44 12.44 6.72
N ARG A 109 -4.34 13.20 6.71
CA ARG A 109 -3.87 13.95 7.88
C ARG A 109 -4.92 14.94 8.38
N ASP A 110 -5.51 15.71 7.48
CA ASP A 110 -6.45 16.77 7.84
C ASP A 110 -7.78 16.22 8.38
N ALA A 111 -8.13 14.98 8.00
CA ALA A 111 -9.34 14.31 8.46
C ALA A 111 -9.19 13.57 9.81
N ILE A 112 -7.96 13.24 10.22
CA ILE A 112 -7.70 12.54 11.48
C ILE A 112 -7.21 13.56 12.54
N PRO A 113 -7.95 13.77 13.64
CA PRO A 113 -7.56 14.71 14.68
C PRO A 113 -6.17 14.43 15.23
N GLY A 114 -5.27 15.42 15.14
CA GLY A 114 -3.92 15.32 15.68
C GLY A 114 -2.97 14.37 14.92
N ALA A 115 -3.33 13.92 13.71
CA ALA A 115 -2.45 13.06 12.93
C ALA A 115 -1.15 13.75 12.51
N GLN A 116 -0.07 13.01 12.58
CA GLN A 116 1.23 13.38 12.01
C GLN A 116 1.36 12.78 10.61
N LEU A 117 1.97 13.53 9.69
CA LEU A 117 2.23 13.07 8.33
C LEU A 117 3.71 13.15 8.00
N VAL A 118 4.30 12.05 7.57
CA VAL A 118 5.67 11.97 7.05
C VAL A 118 5.64 11.54 5.59
N MET A 119 6.17 12.40 4.72
CA MET A 119 6.35 12.12 3.29
C MET A 119 7.82 11.78 3.02
N ILE A 120 8.13 10.51 2.73
CA ILE A 120 9.49 10.04 2.52
C ILE A 120 9.90 10.23 1.06
N PRO A 121 10.94 11.04 0.75
CA PRO A 121 11.36 11.30 -0.61
C PRO A 121 11.80 10.03 -1.36
N ARG A 122 11.40 9.90 -2.63
CA ARG A 122 11.76 8.82 -3.57
C ARG A 122 11.23 7.43 -3.25
N ALA A 123 10.72 7.19 -2.04
CA ALA A 123 10.02 5.95 -1.71
C ALA A 123 8.70 5.83 -2.49
N GLY A 124 8.35 4.59 -2.83
CA GLY A 124 7.15 4.19 -3.55
C GLY A 124 6.03 3.72 -2.63
N HIS A 125 5.28 2.72 -3.08
CA HIS A 125 4.14 2.18 -2.33
C HIS A 125 4.58 1.38 -1.10
N THR A 126 5.65 0.59 -1.22
CA THR A 126 6.25 -0.17 -0.11
C THR A 126 7.32 0.65 0.60
N VAL A 127 6.90 1.76 1.22
CA VAL A 127 7.79 2.77 1.84
C VAL A 127 8.81 2.16 2.82
N HIS A 128 8.37 1.18 3.61
CA HIS A 128 9.20 0.50 4.61
C HIS A 128 10.29 -0.39 4.00
N HIS A 129 10.14 -0.81 2.73
CA HIS A 129 11.18 -1.50 1.98
C HIS A 129 12.07 -0.47 1.27
N ASP A 130 11.46 0.44 0.50
CA ASP A 130 12.19 1.41 -0.33
C ASP A 130 13.10 2.36 0.46
N ALA A 131 12.73 2.66 1.71
CA ALA A 131 13.45 3.59 2.57
C ALA A 131 13.35 3.17 4.05
N ALA A 132 13.78 1.93 4.34
CA ALA A 132 13.66 1.31 5.66
C ALA A 132 14.16 2.19 6.81
N ASP A 133 15.33 2.83 6.68
CA ASP A 133 15.88 3.68 7.75
C ASP A 133 15.00 4.90 8.04
N ALA A 134 14.54 5.60 6.99
CA ALA A 134 13.68 6.77 7.14
C ALA A 134 12.30 6.39 7.68
N PHE A 135 11.73 5.28 7.21
CA PHE A 135 10.46 4.75 7.72
C PHE A 135 10.59 4.37 9.20
N ASN A 136 11.63 3.62 9.56
CA ASN A 136 11.89 3.19 10.92
C ASN A 136 12.14 4.37 11.86
N ALA A 137 12.86 5.41 11.40
CA ALA A 137 13.06 6.63 12.17
C ALA A 137 11.73 7.33 12.47
N ALA A 138 10.88 7.55 11.45
CA ALA A 138 9.56 8.16 11.61
C ALA A 138 8.68 7.38 12.61
N VAL A 139 8.69 6.04 12.54
CA VAL A 139 7.96 5.19 13.48
C VAL A 139 8.52 5.32 14.91
N ARG A 140 9.84 5.26 15.09
CA ARG A 140 10.47 5.39 16.42
C ARG A 140 10.24 6.77 17.05
N ASP A 141 10.31 7.83 16.26
CA ASP A 141 10.06 9.20 16.73
C ASP A 141 8.59 9.37 17.17
N PHE A 142 7.66 8.80 16.41
CA PHE A 142 6.24 8.80 16.78
C PHE A 142 5.96 8.00 18.06
N LEU A 143 6.56 6.82 18.21
CA LEU A 143 6.40 5.98 19.39
C LEU A 143 7.04 6.59 20.64
N SER A 144 8.15 7.32 20.50
CA SER A 144 8.83 7.98 21.62
C SER A 144 8.17 9.29 22.06
N SER A 145 7.47 9.98 21.15
CA SER A 145 6.73 11.21 21.43
C SER A 145 5.30 11.00 21.92
N SER A 146 4.77 9.78 21.79
CA SER A 146 3.48 9.42 22.37
C SER A 146 3.62 9.28 23.89
N PRO A 147 2.80 9.97 24.70
CA PRO A 147 2.85 9.82 26.15
C PRO A 147 2.71 8.33 26.50
N SER A 148 3.58 7.80 27.36
CA SER A 148 3.35 6.49 27.97
C SER A 148 2.04 6.58 28.75
N SER A 149 0.96 6.09 28.17
CA SER A 149 -0.25 5.75 28.90
C SER A 149 0.05 4.47 29.68
N LEU A 150 0.54 4.64 30.91
CA LEU A 150 0.44 3.67 32.00
C LEU A 150 -0.56 4.22 33.03
#